data_AF-R2TF78-F1
#
_entry.id   AF-R2TF78-F1
#
_cell.length_a   1.000
_cell.length_b   1.000
_cell.length_c   1.000
_cell.angle_alpha   90.00
_cell.angle_beta   90.00
_cell.angle_gamma   90.00
#
_symmetry.space_group_name_H-M   'P 1'
#
loop_
_entity.id
_entity.type
_entity.pdbx_description
1 polymer ?
#
loop_
_entity_poly.entity_id
_entity_poly.type
_entity_poly.pdbx_seq_one_letter_code
_entity_poly.pdbx_strand_id
1 'polypeptide(L)'
;MTISQLKKEDELECLQRVINSGKKLRGKTKQIVKMLDGEDIYREDNERPDFVRLLPAKSKKQKDMIIGIEHFRVDHLSVKKKDGNIASTGIVFRKEIGGVYDRWHSVVKEEDTISEKAIEDMMKTISNQVLRVKQANYHTFLESFKYSLNKHLKNVDAYKKNLSKIDEEKTNLVFLIEVHTEFTNLYLSNKKRTKKNVSGFMPLFRDVVDLLESIDKKVLDYIVLCLGGTIHDENVEILAFHTGDIEKQCERQHIPIYEYAGVDCLLTDFQFMNNDIQSEQSFSINDEKIDMEFKYSQKTISDEQKLDLLFFAIARAYYAKKNNLNYVTTNGVLYYLDVFGDAIIGWENPEGETESWKIRPIQQRIDPQIIFERTKEFEERWKLDEDVSYLS
;
A
#
# COMPACT_ATOMS: atom_id res chain seq x y z
N MET A 1 23.39 -17.23 10.79
CA MET A 1 22.02 -17.75 10.55
C MET A 1 21.89 -18.16 9.10
N THR A 2 21.10 -19.19 8.80
CA THR A 2 20.75 -19.55 7.42
C THR A 2 19.65 -18.63 6.87
N ILE A 3 19.51 -18.53 5.55
CA ILE A 3 18.45 -17.73 4.89
C ILE A 3 17.05 -18.17 5.35
N SER A 4 16.87 -19.47 5.64
CA SER A 4 15.61 -20.04 6.13
C SER A 4 15.28 -19.58 7.55
N GLN A 5 16.29 -19.43 8.41
CA GLN A 5 16.10 -18.94 9.79
C GLN A 5 15.71 -17.46 9.80
N LEU A 6 16.40 -16.63 9.00
CA LEU A 6 16.06 -15.20 8.87
C LEU A 6 14.64 -14.98 8.35
N LYS A 7 14.20 -15.80 7.37
CA LYS A 7 12.82 -15.73 6.85
C LYS A 7 11.78 -16.01 7.94
N LYS A 8 12.03 -17.04 8.76
CA LYS A 8 11.11 -17.44 9.84
C LYS A 8 11.08 -16.43 10.99
N GLU A 9 12.19 -15.75 11.26
CA GLU A 9 12.27 -14.64 12.21
C GLU A 9 11.44 -13.42 11.74
N ASP A 10 11.57 -13.00 10.48
CA ASP A 10 10.78 -11.91 9.89
C ASP A 10 9.27 -12.21 9.95
N GLU A 11 8.88 -13.45 9.63
CA GLU A 11 7.48 -13.91 9.68
C GLU A 11 6.93 -13.88 11.11
N LEU A 12 7.74 -14.30 12.08
CA LEU A 12 7.37 -14.32 13.50
C LEU A 12 7.26 -12.90 14.06
N GLU A 13 8.17 -12.00 13.67
CA GLU A 13 8.11 -10.58 14.03
C GLU A 13 6.81 -9.96 13.54
N CYS A 14 6.42 -10.23 12.30
CA CYS A 14 5.16 -9.74 11.75
C CYS A 14 3.95 -10.27 12.53
N LEU A 15 3.88 -11.57 12.79
CA LEU A 15 2.81 -12.17 13.61
C LEU A 15 2.74 -11.54 15.00
N GLN A 16 3.88 -11.38 15.66
CA GLN A 16 3.95 -10.80 17.01
C GLN A 16 3.53 -9.33 17.02
N ARG A 17 3.88 -8.57 15.98
CA ARG A 17 3.45 -7.18 15.78
C ARG A 17 1.93 -7.09 15.61
N VAL A 18 1.32 -8.00 14.86
CA VAL A 18 -0.15 -8.09 14.74
C VAL A 18 -0.80 -8.39 16.09
N ILE A 19 -0.31 -9.40 16.82
CA ILE A 19 -0.83 -9.78 18.14
C ILE A 19 -0.73 -8.63 19.13
N ASN A 20 0.42 -7.96 19.19
CA ASN A 20 0.66 -6.83 20.09
C ASN A 20 -0.24 -5.63 19.76
N SER A 21 -0.39 -5.31 18.48
CA SER A 21 -1.30 -4.25 18.02
C SER A 21 -2.76 -4.59 18.31
N GLY A 22 -3.11 -5.88 18.23
CA GLY A 22 -4.43 -6.44 18.55
C GLY A 22 -4.99 -6.05 19.91
N LYS A 23 -4.13 -5.79 20.91
CA LYS A 23 -4.54 -5.39 22.28
C LYS A 23 -5.36 -4.10 22.28
N LYS A 24 -5.01 -3.15 21.41
CA LYS A 24 -5.64 -1.82 21.28
C LYS A 24 -6.88 -1.82 20.37
N LEU A 25 -7.05 -2.87 19.56
CA LEU A 25 -8.17 -2.99 18.62
C LEU A 25 -9.50 -3.23 19.33
N ARG A 26 -10.59 -3.06 18.58
CA ARG A 26 -11.98 -3.26 19.01
C ARG A 26 -12.74 -4.14 18.02
N GLY A 27 -13.96 -4.52 18.38
CA GLY A 27 -14.88 -5.20 17.48
C GLY A 27 -14.37 -6.55 16.96
N LYS A 28 -14.70 -6.85 15.70
CA LYS A 28 -14.44 -8.16 15.09
C LYS A 28 -12.96 -8.37 14.80
N THR A 29 -12.23 -7.34 14.36
CA THR A 29 -10.77 -7.42 14.19
C THR A 29 -10.06 -7.90 15.47
N LYS A 30 -10.40 -7.32 16.63
CA LYS A 30 -9.83 -7.77 17.92
C LYS A 30 -10.09 -9.26 18.20
N GLN A 31 -11.31 -9.73 17.90
CA GLN A 31 -11.68 -11.12 18.13
C GLN A 31 -10.84 -12.08 17.29
N ILE A 32 -10.66 -11.77 16.00
CA ILE A 32 -9.87 -12.59 15.07
C ILE A 32 -8.39 -12.56 15.47
N VAL A 33 -7.82 -11.38 15.71
CA VAL A 33 -6.40 -11.25 16.11
C VAL A 33 -6.12 -12.01 17.42
N LYS A 34 -7.04 -11.97 18.39
CA LYS A 34 -6.89 -12.73 19.65
C LYS A 34 -6.83 -14.26 19.43
N MET A 35 -7.38 -14.78 18.34
CA MET A 35 -7.27 -16.20 18.01
C MET A 35 -5.85 -16.58 17.56
N LEU A 36 -5.07 -15.62 17.07
CA LEU A 36 -3.68 -15.85 16.64
C LEU A 36 -2.71 -15.92 17.82
N ASP A 37 -3.11 -15.41 18.99
CA ASP A 37 -2.35 -15.40 20.26
C ASP A 37 -2.51 -16.72 21.05
N GLY A 38 -2.46 -17.85 20.33
CA GLY A 38 -2.52 -19.19 20.89
C GLY A 38 -1.14 -19.76 21.23
N GLU A 39 -1.13 -20.94 21.86
CA GLU A 39 0.12 -21.65 22.18
C GLU A 39 0.74 -22.21 20.90
N ASP A 40 2.06 -22.10 20.75
CA ASP A 40 2.75 -22.60 19.55
C ASP A 40 2.75 -24.13 19.51
N ILE A 41 2.43 -24.72 18.36
CA ILE A 41 2.61 -26.15 18.13
C ILE A 41 3.89 -26.35 17.33
N TYR A 42 4.89 -26.94 17.99
CA TYR A 42 6.16 -27.29 17.35
C TYR A 42 5.94 -28.25 16.20
N ARG A 43 6.53 -27.92 15.05
CA ARG A 43 6.58 -28.73 13.82
C ARG A 43 7.97 -28.60 13.22
N GLU A 44 8.41 -29.61 12.47
CA GLU A 44 9.68 -29.52 11.76
C GLU A 44 9.69 -28.30 10.82
N ASP A 45 10.83 -27.61 10.74
CA ASP A 45 10.99 -26.25 10.20
C ASP A 45 10.62 -26.05 8.71
N ASN A 46 10.09 -27.08 8.03
CA ASN A 46 9.66 -27.04 6.64
C ASN A 46 8.15 -27.29 6.43
N GLU A 47 7.37 -27.50 7.50
CA GLU A 47 5.93 -27.76 7.36
C GLU A 47 5.12 -26.47 7.21
N ARG A 48 4.37 -26.37 6.10
CA ARG A 48 3.38 -25.32 5.86
C ARG A 48 2.04 -25.65 6.54
N PRO A 49 1.24 -24.70 7.04
CA PRO A 49 1.45 -23.24 6.96
C PRO A 49 2.56 -22.76 7.91
N ASP A 50 3.02 -21.52 7.76
CA ASP A 50 4.21 -21.01 8.49
C ASP A 50 4.10 -21.16 10.02
N PHE A 51 2.93 -20.89 10.60
CA PHE A 51 2.67 -21.09 12.05
C PHE A 51 1.45 -21.96 12.29
N VAL A 52 1.47 -22.70 13.41
CA VAL A 52 0.29 -23.41 13.92
C VAL A 52 0.14 -23.11 15.40
N ARG A 53 -1.05 -22.63 15.78
CA ARG A 53 -1.38 -22.24 17.15
C ARG A 53 -2.51 -23.09 17.70
N LEU A 54 -2.38 -23.51 18.95
CA LEU A 54 -3.44 -24.13 19.74
C LEU A 54 -4.18 -23.04 20.53
N LEU A 55 -5.48 -22.91 20.30
CA LEU A 55 -6.35 -22.07 21.11
C LEU A 55 -7.16 -22.98 22.05
N PRO A 56 -6.85 -23.01 23.35
CA PRO A 56 -7.53 -23.89 24.29
C PRO A 56 -9.00 -23.50 24.48
N ALA A 57 -9.84 -24.50 24.73
CA ALA A 57 -11.25 -24.33 25.00
C ALA A 57 -11.48 -23.42 26.21
N LYS A 58 -12.36 -22.43 26.08
CA LYS A 58 -12.73 -21.54 27.19
C LYS A 58 -13.75 -22.15 28.16
N SER A 59 -14.28 -23.33 27.83
CA SER A 59 -15.24 -24.05 28.68
C SER A 59 -15.31 -25.53 28.27
N LYS A 60 -15.82 -26.38 29.16
CA LYS A 60 -16.03 -27.82 28.90
C LYS A 60 -16.94 -28.15 27.70
N LYS A 61 -17.70 -27.17 27.19
CA LYS A 61 -18.58 -27.32 26.01
C LYS A 61 -17.90 -26.91 24.70
N GLN A 62 -16.77 -26.23 24.77
CA GLN A 62 -15.94 -25.91 23.62
C GLN A 62 -14.81 -26.94 23.55
N LYS A 63 -14.36 -27.29 22.34
CA LYS A 63 -13.10 -28.03 22.17
C LYS A 63 -12.00 -27.04 21.84
N ASP A 64 -10.77 -27.47 21.99
CA ASP A 64 -9.60 -26.75 21.50
C ASP A 64 -9.71 -26.55 19.99
N MET A 65 -9.00 -25.54 19.50
CA MET A 65 -9.04 -25.13 18.09
C MET A 65 -7.62 -24.96 17.58
N ILE A 66 -7.34 -25.61 16.45
CA ILE A 66 -6.05 -25.49 15.75
C ILE A 66 -6.16 -24.37 14.73
N ILE A 67 -5.23 -23.42 14.76
CA ILE A 67 -5.16 -22.30 13.83
C ILE A 67 -3.88 -22.42 13.03
N GLY A 68 -4.00 -22.69 11.73
CA GLY A 68 -2.90 -22.54 10.79
C GLY A 68 -2.81 -21.10 10.28
N ILE A 69 -1.61 -20.52 10.29
CA ILE A 69 -1.36 -19.14 9.84
C ILE A 69 -0.31 -19.19 8.74
N GLU A 70 -0.71 -18.87 7.52
CA GLU A 70 0.20 -18.65 6.41
C GLU A 70 0.48 -17.14 6.31
N HIS A 71 1.76 -16.76 6.39
CA HIS A 71 2.22 -15.40 6.18
C HIS A 71 2.69 -15.21 4.74
N PHE A 72 2.35 -14.06 4.18
CA PHE A 72 3.06 -13.59 3.00
C PHE A 72 3.01 -12.08 2.89
N ARG A 73 3.97 -11.54 2.14
CA ARG A 73 4.14 -10.11 1.92
C ARG A 73 3.66 -9.67 0.54
N VAL A 74 3.06 -8.49 0.51
CA VAL A 74 2.73 -7.73 -0.69
C VAL A 74 3.40 -6.37 -0.59
N ASP A 75 4.11 -5.96 -1.64
CA ASP A 75 4.81 -4.68 -1.69
C ASP A 75 4.28 -3.81 -2.83
N HIS A 76 3.99 -2.54 -2.52
CA HIS A 76 3.68 -1.51 -3.52
C HIS A 76 4.83 -1.31 -4.49
N LEU A 77 6.06 -1.29 -3.97
CA LEU A 77 7.27 -1.14 -4.77
C LEU A 77 7.70 -2.52 -5.30
N SER A 78 7.07 -2.96 -6.38
CA SER A 78 7.32 -4.26 -7.02
C SER A 78 7.80 -4.11 -8.46
N VAL A 79 8.68 -5.00 -8.90
CA VAL A 79 9.16 -5.06 -10.29
C VAL A 79 8.89 -6.42 -10.90
N LYS A 80 8.51 -6.44 -12.18
CA LYS A 80 8.44 -7.68 -12.96
C LYS A 80 9.84 -8.06 -13.43
N LYS A 81 10.26 -9.26 -13.07
CA LYS A 81 11.49 -9.87 -13.60
C LYS A 81 11.25 -10.34 -15.03
N LYS A 82 12.35 -10.56 -15.77
CA LYS A 82 12.33 -11.07 -17.15
C LYS A 82 11.64 -12.44 -17.29
N ASP A 83 11.61 -13.22 -16.22
CA ASP A 83 10.95 -14.53 -16.13
C ASP A 83 9.44 -14.44 -15.83
N GLY A 84 8.88 -13.22 -15.72
CA GLY A 84 7.48 -12.98 -15.40
C GLY A 84 7.16 -12.98 -13.91
N ASN A 85 8.10 -13.32 -13.03
CA ASN A 85 7.90 -13.28 -11.59
C ASN A 85 7.89 -11.83 -11.07
N ILE A 86 7.02 -11.55 -10.10
CA ILE A 86 7.02 -10.27 -9.39
C ILE A 86 7.98 -10.34 -8.21
N ALA A 87 8.87 -9.35 -8.08
CA ALA A 87 9.84 -9.25 -7.01
C ALA A 87 9.65 -7.96 -6.21
N SER A 88 9.67 -8.11 -4.88
CA SER A 88 9.64 -7.01 -3.92
C SER A 88 10.93 -6.20 -3.98
N THR A 89 10.82 -4.90 -4.24
CA THR A 89 11.95 -3.96 -4.09
C THR A 89 12.08 -3.47 -2.65
N GLY A 90 11.03 -3.56 -1.83
CA GLY A 90 11.08 -3.20 -0.40
C GLY A 90 12.11 -4.04 0.36
N ILE A 91 12.18 -5.35 0.11
CA ILE A 91 13.21 -6.22 0.72
C ILE A 91 14.63 -5.80 0.31
N VAL A 92 14.82 -5.46 -0.98
CA VAL A 92 16.11 -5.00 -1.49
C VAL A 92 16.50 -3.68 -0.82
N PHE A 93 15.54 -2.75 -0.71
CA PHE A 93 15.75 -1.46 -0.08
C PHE A 93 16.13 -1.58 1.40
N ARG A 94 15.44 -2.44 2.16
CA ARG A 94 15.78 -2.68 3.57
C ARG A 94 17.19 -3.19 3.75
N LYS A 95 17.66 -4.08 2.85
CA LYS A 95 19.04 -4.56 2.87
C LYS A 95 20.04 -3.45 2.53
N GLU A 96 19.69 -2.56 1.60
CA GLU A 96 20.51 -1.39 1.26
C GLU A 96 20.63 -0.44 2.47
N ILE A 97 19.51 -0.07 3.12
CA ILE A 97 19.51 0.75 4.34
C ILE A 97 20.31 0.08 5.46
N GLY A 98 20.02 -1.19 5.76
CA GLY A 98 20.72 -1.93 6.81
C GLY A 98 22.23 -1.96 6.56
N GLY A 99 22.65 -2.17 5.32
CA GLY A 99 24.06 -2.13 4.95
C GLY A 99 24.70 -0.75 5.11
N VAL A 100 23.98 0.35 4.89
CA VAL A 100 24.48 1.71 5.19
C VAL A 100 24.58 1.92 6.70
N TYR A 101 23.56 1.53 7.46
CA TYR A 101 23.55 1.62 8.91
C TYR A 101 24.72 0.84 9.54
N ASP A 102 24.87 -0.44 9.20
CA ASP A 102 25.92 -1.30 9.77
C ASP A 102 27.33 -0.78 9.46
N ARG A 103 27.52 -0.13 8.30
CA ARG A 103 28.81 0.47 7.92
C ARG A 103 29.14 1.73 8.71
N TRP A 104 28.16 2.61 8.90
CA TRP A 104 28.43 3.98 9.33
C TRP A 104 27.98 4.28 10.76
N HIS A 105 27.09 3.48 11.36
CA HIS A 105 26.48 3.77 12.65
C HIS A 105 27.49 3.99 13.79
N SER A 106 28.47 3.10 13.94
CA SER A 106 29.48 3.22 15.00
C SER A 106 30.40 4.41 14.76
N VAL A 107 30.81 4.63 13.51
CA VAL A 107 31.70 5.74 13.11
C VAL A 107 31.02 7.09 13.37
N VAL A 108 29.78 7.25 12.91
CA VAL A 108 28.99 8.48 13.10
C VAL A 108 28.66 8.74 14.58
N LYS A 109 28.61 7.70 15.43
CA LYS A 109 28.39 7.85 16.87
C LYS A 109 29.63 8.30 17.64
N GLU A 110 30.82 7.96 17.14
CA GLU A 110 32.09 8.18 17.83
C GLU A 110 32.79 9.46 17.36
N GLU A 111 32.49 9.94 16.15
CA GLU A 111 33.11 11.12 15.55
C GLU A 111 32.21 12.37 15.66
N ASP A 112 32.82 13.54 15.89
CA ASP A 112 32.12 14.84 15.93
C ASP A 112 31.68 15.32 14.54
N THR A 113 32.09 14.63 13.46
CA THR A 113 31.80 15.00 12.07
C THR A 113 31.40 13.79 11.23
N ILE A 114 30.44 13.96 10.33
CA ILE A 114 30.01 12.91 9.40
C ILE A 114 30.89 12.95 8.15
N SER A 115 31.53 11.83 7.81
CA SER A 115 32.34 11.74 6.58
C SER A 115 31.51 11.95 5.30
N GLU A 116 32.09 12.61 4.30
CA GLU A 116 31.46 12.81 2.97
C GLU A 116 30.96 11.50 2.36
N LYS A 117 31.71 10.41 2.52
CA LYS A 117 31.35 9.09 2.00
C LYS A 117 30.09 8.51 2.67
N ALA A 118 29.88 8.78 3.97
CA ALA A 118 28.66 8.40 4.65
C ALA A 118 27.46 9.18 4.10
N ILE A 119 27.65 10.48 3.81
CA ILE A 119 26.65 11.34 3.18
C ILE A 119 26.27 10.81 1.79
N GLU A 120 27.26 10.49 0.95
CA GLU A 120 27.05 9.91 -0.38
C GLU A 120 26.27 8.58 -0.33
N ASP A 121 26.63 7.67 0.58
CA ASP A 121 25.95 6.38 0.76
C ASP A 121 24.48 6.57 1.22
N MET A 122 24.22 7.54 2.10
CA MET A 122 22.87 7.91 2.53
C MET A 122 22.07 8.53 1.37
N MET A 123 22.64 9.51 0.65
CA MET A 123 22.02 10.16 -0.51
C MET A 123 21.66 9.14 -1.58
N LYS A 124 22.55 8.20 -1.88
CA LYS A 124 22.29 7.15 -2.88
C LYS A 124 21.09 6.30 -2.49
N THR A 125 20.98 5.94 -1.21
CA THR A 125 19.85 5.19 -0.67
C THR A 125 18.55 5.99 -0.81
N ILE A 126 18.55 7.27 -0.42
CA ILE A 126 17.38 8.17 -0.55
C ILE A 126 16.97 8.33 -2.02
N SER A 127 17.91 8.61 -2.91
CA SER A 127 17.66 8.77 -4.33
C SER A 127 17.04 7.51 -4.93
N ASN A 128 17.59 6.33 -4.63
CA ASN A 128 17.03 5.07 -5.11
C ASN A 128 15.59 4.85 -4.65
N GLN A 129 15.25 5.27 -3.44
CA GLN A 129 13.87 5.19 -2.94
C GLN A 129 12.94 6.16 -3.66
N VAL A 130 13.37 7.41 -3.86
CA VAL A 130 12.60 8.40 -4.62
C VAL A 130 12.30 7.88 -6.03
N LEU A 131 13.30 7.30 -6.70
CA LEU A 131 13.13 6.69 -8.03
C LEU A 131 12.11 5.55 -8.02
N ARG A 132 12.17 4.65 -7.02
CA ARG A 132 11.21 3.53 -6.89
C ARG A 132 9.78 4.03 -6.66
N VAL A 133 9.60 5.03 -5.80
CA VAL A 133 8.28 5.63 -5.57
C VAL A 133 7.75 6.30 -6.84
N LYS A 134 8.61 6.97 -7.62
CA LYS A 134 8.22 7.62 -8.89
C LYS A 134 7.85 6.63 -10.00
N GLN A 135 8.34 5.40 -9.91
CA GLN A 135 8.01 4.30 -10.81
C GLN A 135 6.88 3.42 -10.27
N ALA A 136 6.44 3.60 -9.02
CA ALA A 136 5.32 2.84 -8.50
C ALA A 136 4.00 3.40 -9.06
N ASN A 137 3.11 2.49 -9.46
CA ASN A 137 1.75 2.84 -9.86
C ASN A 137 0.76 1.88 -9.18
N TYR A 138 -0.50 2.30 -9.14
CA TYR A 138 -1.57 1.56 -8.49
C TYR A 138 -1.77 0.16 -9.06
N HIS A 139 -1.69 0.00 -10.38
CA HIS A 139 -1.94 -1.28 -11.03
C HIS A 139 -0.83 -2.31 -10.73
N THR A 140 0.43 -1.86 -10.64
CA THR A 140 1.57 -2.69 -10.23
C THR A 140 1.38 -3.21 -8.81
N PHE A 141 0.83 -2.39 -7.90
CA PHE A 141 0.43 -2.85 -6.58
C PHE A 141 -0.67 -3.91 -6.64
N LEU A 142 -1.75 -3.67 -7.39
CA LEU A 142 -2.84 -4.63 -7.52
C LEU A 142 -2.39 -5.98 -8.09
N GLU A 143 -1.56 -5.98 -9.13
CA GLU A 143 -1.05 -7.22 -9.70
C GLU A 143 -0.05 -7.92 -8.76
N SER A 144 0.76 -7.16 -8.00
CA SER A 144 1.60 -7.73 -6.94
C SER A 144 0.75 -8.42 -5.86
N PHE A 145 -0.34 -7.76 -5.43
CA PHE A 145 -1.28 -8.30 -4.46
C PHE A 145 -1.93 -9.59 -4.98
N LYS A 146 -2.49 -9.53 -6.18
CA LYS A 146 -3.16 -10.66 -6.84
C LYS A 146 -2.20 -11.82 -7.10
N TYR A 147 -0.97 -11.55 -7.53
CA TYR A 147 0.05 -12.57 -7.75
C TYR A 147 0.39 -13.30 -6.45
N SER A 148 0.72 -12.57 -5.38
CA SER A 148 1.02 -13.16 -4.07
C SER A 148 -0.18 -13.94 -3.53
N LEU A 149 -1.38 -13.36 -3.56
CA LEU A 149 -2.59 -14.04 -3.11
C LEU A 149 -2.81 -15.37 -3.85
N ASN A 150 -2.78 -15.35 -5.18
CA ASN A 150 -2.97 -16.55 -5.99
C ASN A 150 -1.89 -17.61 -5.76
N LYS A 151 -0.64 -17.19 -5.53
CA LYS A 151 0.46 -18.11 -5.21
C LYS A 151 0.19 -18.88 -3.91
N HIS A 152 -0.32 -18.21 -2.87
CA HIS A 152 -0.62 -18.87 -1.60
C HIS A 152 -1.95 -19.65 -1.66
N LEU A 153 -2.96 -19.17 -2.38
CA LEU A 153 -4.21 -19.92 -2.61
C LEU A 153 -3.97 -21.29 -3.28
N LYS A 154 -3.03 -21.38 -4.23
CA LYS A 154 -2.65 -22.66 -4.87
C LYS A 154 -2.11 -23.71 -3.90
N ASN A 155 -1.67 -23.32 -2.70
CA ASN A 155 -1.07 -24.20 -1.71
C ASN A 155 -2.03 -24.53 -0.56
N VAL A 156 -3.28 -24.05 -0.57
CA VAL A 156 -4.23 -24.23 0.54
C VAL A 156 -4.52 -25.69 0.85
N ASP A 157 -4.67 -26.55 -0.16
CA ASP A 157 -4.90 -27.98 0.06
C ASP A 157 -3.73 -28.63 0.82
N ALA A 158 -2.50 -28.19 0.55
CA ALA A 158 -1.32 -28.66 1.27
C ALA A 158 -1.32 -28.15 2.72
N TYR A 159 -1.70 -26.88 2.95
CA TYR A 159 -1.83 -26.33 4.29
C TYR A 159 -2.85 -27.13 5.11
N LYS A 160 -4.05 -27.35 4.56
CA LYS A 160 -5.12 -28.11 5.23
C LYS A 160 -4.74 -29.56 5.50
N LYS A 161 -4.10 -30.23 4.53
CA LYS A 161 -3.61 -31.60 4.72
C LYS A 161 -2.59 -31.70 5.85
N ASN A 162 -1.75 -30.68 6.05
CA ASN A 162 -0.81 -30.68 7.17
C ASN A 162 -1.51 -30.39 8.50
N LEU A 163 -2.49 -29.47 8.52
CA LEU A 163 -3.30 -29.22 9.71
C LEU A 163 -4.11 -30.45 10.13
N SER A 164 -4.65 -31.22 9.17
CA SER A 164 -5.45 -32.41 9.46
C SER A 164 -4.64 -33.56 10.07
N LYS A 165 -3.31 -33.58 9.89
CA LYS A 165 -2.44 -34.55 10.59
C LYS A 165 -2.36 -34.28 12.10
N ILE A 166 -2.68 -33.05 12.53
CA ILE A 166 -2.68 -32.62 13.92
C ILE A 166 -4.08 -32.85 14.51
N ASP A 167 -5.12 -32.36 13.83
CA ASP A 167 -6.52 -32.57 14.18
C ASP A 167 -7.39 -32.56 12.91
N GLU A 168 -8.14 -33.63 12.65
CA GLU A 168 -8.93 -33.79 11.42
C GLU A 168 -10.21 -32.93 11.37
N GLU A 169 -10.76 -32.50 12.52
CA GLU A 169 -12.12 -31.92 12.56
C GLU A 169 -12.17 -30.43 12.93
N LYS A 170 -11.13 -29.85 13.53
CA LYS A 170 -11.20 -28.49 14.12
C LYS A 170 -10.02 -27.59 13.79
N THR A 171 -9.80 -27.41 12.49
CA THR A 171 -8.75 -26.54 11.97
C THR A 171 -9.36 -25.31 11.31
N ASN A 172 -8.80 -24.14 11.59
CA ASN A 172 -9.03 -22.94 10.78
C ASN A 172 -7.72 -22.55 10.10
N LEU A 173 -7.83 -22.02 8.88
CA LEU A 173 -6.72 -21.45 8.13
C LEU A 173 -6.87 -19.92 8.06
N VAL A 174 -5.77 -19.24 8.34
CA VAL A 174 -5.65 -17.78 8.32
C VAL A 174 -4.58 -17.37 7.32
N PHE A 175 -4.89 -16.40 6.48
CA PHE A 175 -3.85 -15.66 5.74
C PHE A 175 -3.50 -14.39 6.50
N LEU A 176 -2.25 -14.29 6.93
CA LEU A 176 -1.65 -13.07 7.45
C LEU A 176 -0.91 -12.38 6.30
N ILE A 177 -1.54 -11.36 5.73
CA ILE A 177 -1.02 -10.61 4.58
C ILE A 177 -0.36 -9.34 5.09
N GLU A 178 0.96 -9.30 5.00
CA GLU A 178 1.74 -8.10 5.31
C GLU A 178 1.81 -7.20 4.07
N VAL A 179 1.21 -6.01 4.14
CA VAL A 179 1.04 -5.11 3.01
C VAL A 179 1.85 -3.84 3.25
N HIS A 180 2.89 -3.64 2.44
CA HIS A 180 3.83 -2.52 2.54
C HIS A 180 3.59 -1.52 1.42
N THR A 181 3.23 -0.29 1.78
CA THR A 181 2.83 0.73 0.81
C THR A 181 3.40 2.11 1.10
N GLU A 182 3.39 2.96 0.08
CA GLU A 182 3.77 4.38 0.13
C GLU A 182 2.70 5.20 -0.61
N PHE A 183 1.53 5.36 -0.01
CA PHE A 183 0.40 6.11 -0.56
C PHE A 183 0.24 7.49 0.07
N THR A 184 1.34 8.14 0.46
CA THR A 184 1.33 9.46 1.13
C THR A 184 0.85 10.59 0.21
N ASN A 185 0.92 10.36 -1.10
CA ASN A 185 0.40 11.24 -2.16
C ASN A 185 -1.12 11.16 -2.37
N LEU A 186 -1.82 10.25 -1.67
CA LEU A 186 -3.26 10.09 -1.80
C LEU A 186 -4.04 10.97 -0.82
N TYR A 187 -5.18 11.45 -1.30
CA TYR A 187 -6.18 12.17 -0.53
C TYR A 187 -7.44 11.32 -0.41
N LEU A 188 -7.85 11.02 0.82
CA LEU A 188 -8.96 10.15 1.16
C LEU A 188 -10.22 11.00 1.36
N SER A 189 -11.18 10.85 0.46
CA SER A 189 -12.44 11.60 0.47
C SER A 189 -13.59 10.70 0.90
N ASN A 190 -14.41 11.20 1.82
CA ASN A 190 -15.69 10.59 2.20
C ASN A 190 -16.81 11.65 2.17
N LYS A 191 -18.03 11.26 2.52
CA LYS A 191 -19.22 12.15 2.50
C LYS A 191 -19.06 13.45 3.30
N LYS A 192 -18.14 13.50 4.28
CA LYS A 192 -18.00 14.61 5.23
C LYS A 192 -16.76 15.44 5.00
N ARG A 193 -15.65 14.81 4.60
CA ARG A 193 -14.35 15.48 4.52
C ARG A 193 -13.38 14.74 3.61
N THR A 194 -12.37 15.47 3.17
CA THR A 194 -11.15 14.94 2.56
C THR A 194 -9.99 15.09 3.55
N LYS A 195 -9.09 14.11 3.59
CA LYS A 195 -7.85 14.17 4.37
C LYS A 195 -6.67 13.62 3.56
N LYS A 196 -5.47 14.14 3.78
CA LYS A 196 -4.23 13.55 3.22
C LYS A 196 -3.92 12.23 3.93
N ASN A 197 -3.42 11.23 3.18
CA ASN A 197 -3.04 9.93 3.73
C ASN A 197 -1.63 9.96 4.32
N VAL A 198 -1.44 10.68 5.42
CA VAL A 198 -0.11 10.96 5.99
C VAL A 198 0.68 9.69 6.37
N SER A 199 0.00 8.61 6.76
CA SER A 199 0.69 7.35 7.11
C SER A 199 1.25 6.60 5.91
N GLY A 200 0.78 6.89 4.69
CA GLY A 200 1.17 6.13 3.50
C GLY A 200 0.64 4.70 3.43
N PHE A 201 -0.09 4.23 4.45
CA PHE A 201 -0.68 2.91 4.48
C PHE A 201 -1.79 2.80 3.43
N MET A 202 -2.01 1.57 2.96
CA MET A 202 -3.05 1.25 1.99
C MET A 202 -4.44 1.58 2.56
N PRO A 203 -5.19 2.53 2.00
CA PRO A 203 -6.63 2.59 2.20
C PRO A 203 -7.27 1.29 1.67
N LEU A 204 -8.32 0.78 2.31
CA LEU A 204 -8.99 -0.41 1.79
C LEU A 204 -9.68 -0.09 0.46
N PHE A 205 -9.04 -0.48 -0.65
CA PHE A 205 -9.55 -0.22 -1.99
C PHE A 205 -10.62 -1.23 -2.40
N ARG A 206 -11.59 -0.79 -3.21
CA ARG A 206 -12.61 -1.65 -3.83
C ARG A 206 -11.98 -2.86 -4.52
N ASP A 207 -10.98 -2.63 -5.37
CA ASP A 207 -10.30 -3.71 -6.12
C ASP A 207 -9.66 -4.76 -5.20
N VAL A 208 -9.12 -4.35 -4.04
CA VAL A 208 -8.57 -5.29 -3.04
C VAL A 208 -9.68 -6.06 -2.34
N VAL A 209 -10.80 -5.41 -2.00
CA VAL A 209 -11.98 -6.09 -1.44
C VAL A 209 -12.49 -7.14 -2.41
N ASP A 210 -12.63 -6.80 -3.69
CA ASP A 210 -13.13 -7.71 -4.72
C ASP A 210 -12.19 -8.92 -4.89
N LEU A 211 -10.87 -8.71 -4.87
CA LEU A 211 -9.87 -9.79 -4.87
C LEU A 211 -10.05 -10.73 -3.66
N LEU A 212 -10.20 -10.17 -2.45
CA LEU A 212 -10.36 -10.97 -1.23
C LEU A 212 -11.74 -11.66 -1.16
N GLU A 213 -12.78 -11.05 -1.71
CA GLU A 213 -14.14 -11.58 -1.72
C GLU A 213 -14.31 -12.70 -2.75
N SER A 214 -13.44 -12.77 -3.75
CA SER A 214 -13.36 -13.88 -4.70
C SER A 214 -12.87 -15.22 -4.09
N ILE A 215 -12.32 -15.18 -2.88
CA ILE A 215 -11.82 -16.37 -2.18
C ILE A 215 -13.00 -17.20 -1.66
N ASP A 216 -13.04 -18.49 -1.97
CA ASP A 216 -14.05 -19.39 -1.42
C ASP A 216 -13.90 -19.48 0.11
N LYS A 217 -14.96 -19.11 0.84
CA LYS A 217 -15.03 -19.21 2.31
C LYS A 217 -14.89 -20.63 2.87
N LYS A 218 -15.02 -21.66 2.03
CA LYS A 218 -14.72 -23.04 2.40
C LYS A 218 -13.22 -23.35 2.33
N VAL A 219 -12.46 -22.56 1.58
CA VAL A 219 -11.03 -22.74 1.34
C VAL A 219 -10.22 -22.03 2.43
N LEU A 220 -10.58 -20.80 2.80
CA LEU A 220 -9.89 -20.01 3.80
C LEU A 220 -10.89 -19.45 4.82
N ASP A 221 -10.59 -19.50 6.12
CA ASP A 221 -11.52 -19.05 7.15
C ASP A 221 -11.37 -17.55 7.45
N TYR A 222 -10.14 -17.06 7.56
CA TYR A 222 -9.86 -15.68 7.95
C TYR A 222 -8.76 -15.04 7.12
N ILE A 223 -8.89 -13.72 6.97
CA ILE A 223 -7.89 -12.86 6.34
C ILE A 223 -7.52 -11.77 7.34
N VAL A 224 -6.23 -11.58 7.57
CA VAL A 224 -5.68 -10.51 8.41
C VAL A 224 -4.73 -9.69 7.56
N LEU A 225 -5.04 -8.42 7.35
CA LEU A 225 -4.18 -7.46 6.69
C LEU A 225 -3.38 -6.71 7.74
N CYS A 226 -2.06 -6.78 7.64
CA CYS A 226 -1.10 -5.98 8.42
C CYS A 226 -0.55 -4.89 7.51
N LEU A 227 -1.10 -3.68 7.61
CA LEU A 227 -0.78 -2.55 6.75
C LEU A 227 0.34 -1.72 7.39
N GLY A 228 1.44 -1.52 6.67
CA GLY A 228 2.59 -0.74 7.14
C GLY A 228 3.30 0.01 6.02
N GLY A 229 4.26 0.85 6.40
CA GLY A 229 5.19 1.51 5.47
C GLY A 229 6.22 0.54 4.89
N THR A 230 6.93 0.95 3.84
CA THR A 230 7.91 0.08 3.16
C THR A 230 9.19 -0.12 3.96
N ILE A 231 9.51 0.85 4.81
CA ILE A 231 10.54 0.76 5.86
C ILE A 231 9.85 0.25 7.13
N HIS A 232 10.52 -0.56 7.97
CA HIS A 232 9.91 -1.04 9.23
C HIS A 232 9.41 0.14 10.06
N ASP A 233 8.10 0.33 10.07
CA ASP A 233 7.40 1.19 11.00
C ASP A 233 6.85 0.30 12.11
N GLU A 234 7.04 0.73 13.35
CA GLU A 234 6.40 0.10 14.51
C GLU A 234 4.88 0.28 14.46
N ASN A 235 4.42 1.33 13.77
CA ASN A 235 3.01 1.59 13.55
C ASN A 235 2.50 0.77 12.37
N VAL A 236 1.50 -0.07 12.65
CA VAL A 236 0.75 -0.80 11.64
C VAL A 236 -0.74 -0.62 11.85
N GLU A 237 -1.50 -0.62 10.76
CA GLU A 237 -2.95 -0.72 10.79
C GLU A 237 -3.36 -2.17 10.52
N ILE A 238 -4.20 -2.73 11.41
CA ILE A 238 -4.64 -4.12 11.32
C ILE A 238 -6.11 -4.17 10.96
N LEU A 239 -6.42 -4.84 9.86
CA LEU A 239 -7.79 -5.17 9.45
C LEU A 239 -7.94 -6.70 9.44
N ALA A 240 -9.07 -7.21 9.91
CA ALA A 240 -9.32 -8.65 9.86
C ALA A 240 -10.78 -8.97 9.57
N PHE A 241 -10.97 -10.03 8.78
CA PHE A 241 -12.24 -10.44 8.23
C PHE A 241 -12.38 -11.96 8.28
N HIS A 242 -13.64 -12.42 8.35
CA HIS A 242 -13.97 -13.75 7.85
C HIS A 242 -13.93 -13.71 6.32
N THR A 243 -13.57 -14.82 5.68
CA THR A 243 -13.67 -14.91 4.22
C THR A 243 -15.14 -14.89 3.78
N GLY A 244 -15.45 -14.11 2.74
CA GLY A 244 -16.78 -13.90 2.19
C GLY A 244 -17.58 -12.76 2.87
N ASP A 245 -18.45 -12.10 2.10
CA ASP A 245 -19.22 -10.92 2.53
C ASP A 245 -18.32 -9.84 3.17
N ILE A 246 -17.12 -9.60 2.61
CA ILE A 246 -16.12 -8.70 3.19
C ILE A 246 -16.64 -7.26 3.18
N GLU A 247 -17.36 -6.86 2.12
CA GLU A 247 -17.97 -5.53 2.04
C GLU A 247 -18.92 -5.27 3.22
N LYS A 248 -19.86 -6.19 3.48
CA LYS A 248 -20.79 -6.08 4.61
C LYS A 248 -20.06 -6.09 5.96
N GLN A 249 -18.97 -6.84 6.07
CA GLN A 249 -18.13 -6.82 7.28
C GLN A 249 -17.45 -5.46 7.46
N CYS A 250 -16.98 -4.83 6.39
CA CYS A 250 -16.41 -3.49 6.42
C CYS A 250 -17.44 -2.45 6.88
N GLU A 251 -18.67 -2.51 6.34
CA GLU A 251 -19.78 -1.64 6.77
C GLU A 251 -20.05 -1.74 8.27
N ARG A 252 -20.18 -2.98 8.79
CA ARG A 252 -20.43 -3.25 10.23
C ARG A 252 -19.27 -2.80 11.12
N GLN A 253 -18.04 -2.86 10.61
CA GLN A 253 -16.85 -2.44 11.32
C GLN A 253 -16.52 -0.95 11.12
N HIS A 254 -17.32 -0.22 10.34
CA HIS A 254 -17.06 1.16 9.92
C HIS A 254 -15.69 1.35 9.24
N ILE A 255 -15.25 0.34 8.49
CA ILE A 255 -14.04 0.40 7.66
C ILE A 255 -14.47 0.96 6.30
N PRO A 256 -14.00 2.16 5.90
CA PRO A 256 -14.35 2.73 4.61
C PRO A 256 -13.64 1.98 3.47
N ILE A 257 -14.42 1.55 2.49
CA ILE A 257 -13.94 1.07 1.20
C ILE A 257 -13.85 2.26 0.25
N TYR A 258 -12.75 2.41 -0.48
CA TYR A 258 -12.50 3.52 -1.38
C TYR A 258 -12.41 3.08 -2.84
N GLU A 259 -13.07 3.84 -3.72
CA GLU A 259 -12.84 3.80 -5.15
C GLU A 259 -11.51 4.51 -5.50
N TYR A 260 -10.66 3.86 -6.30
CA TYR A 260 -9.41 4.47 -6.75
C TYR A 260 -9.65 5.42 -7.93
N ALA A 261 -9.27 6.68 -7.76
CA ALA A 261 -9.35 7.72 -8.78
C ALA A 261 -8.05 8.57 -8.81
N GLY A 262 -6.90 7.91 -8.69
CA GLY A 262 -5.60 8.51 -8.98
C GLY A 262 -5.37 8.66 -10.49
N VAL A 263 -4.50 9.60 -10.88
CA VAL A 263 -4.15 9.86 -12.29
C VAL A 263 -3.58 8.63 -13.01
N ASP A 264 -2.94 7.73 -12.27
CA ASP A 264 -2.36 6.48 -12.75
C ASP A 264 -3.36 5.31 -12.83
N CYS A 265 -4.66 5.54 -12.61
CA CYS A 265 -5.68 4.48 -12.54
C CYS A 265 -5.89 3.68 -13.83
N LEU A 266 -5.43 4.18 -14.99
CA LEU A 266 -5.48 3.49 -16.28
C LEU A 266 -4.13 2.98 -16.77
N LEU A 267 -3.04 3.28 -16.06
CA LEU A 267 -1.74 2.77 -16.45
C LEU A 267 -1.76 1.25 -16.30
N THR A 268 -1.45 0.55 -17.39
CA THR A 268 -1.36 -0.90 -17.35
C THR A 268 -0.05 -1.33 -16.70
N ASP A 269 0.11 -2.65 -16.54
CA ASP A 269 1.28 -3.30 -15.96
C ASP A 269 2.62 -2.70 -16.42
N PHE A 270 3.39 -2.18 -15.47
CA PHE A 270 4.74 -1.63 -15.68
C PHE A 270 4.82 -0.52 -16.73
N GLN A 271 3.70 0.15 -17.01
CA GLN A 271 3.69 1.46 -17.65
C GLN A 271 3.97 2.51 -16.59
N PHE A 272 5.08 3.22 -16.74
CA PHE A 272 5.44 4.29 -15.84
C PHE A 272 5.07 5.63 -16.47
N MET A 273 4.47 6.54 -15.69
CA MET A 273 4.36 7.94 -16.13
C MET A 273 5.74 8.54 -16.41
N ASN A 274 6.76 7.99 -15.74
CA ASN A 274 8.14 8.43 -15.74
C ASN A 274 9.07 7.27 -16.11
N ASN A 275 9.72 7.35 -17.28
CA ASN A 275 10.73 6.41 -17.76
C ASN A 275 12.11 7.08 -17.80
N ASP A 276 13.17 6.30 -17.99
CA ASP A 276 14.55 6.80 -18.17
C ASP A 276 14.98 7.82 -17.11
N ILE A 277 14.69 7.52 -15.84
CA ILE A 277 14.97 8.47 -14.77
C ILE A 277 16.49 8.51 -14.51
N GLN A 278 17.14 9.62 -14.81
CA GLN A 278 18.53 9.88 -14.42
C GLN A 278 18.53 10.74 -13.17
N SER A 279 19.41 10.46 -12.20
CA SER A 279 19.52 11.25 -10.99
C SER A 279 20.94 11.80 -10.82
N GLU A 280 21.05 13.09 -10.58
CA GLU A 280 22.26 13.77 -10.11
C GLU A 280 22.09 14.13 -8.63
N GLN A 281 23.15 13.91 -7.85
CA GLN A 281 23.15 14.09 -6.41
C GLN A 281 24.30 15.02 -6.04
N SER A 282 24.02 16.05 -5.25
CA SER A 282 25.02 16.94 -4.69
C SER A 282 24.69 17.26 -3.24
N PHE A 283 25.71 17.55 -2.42
CA PHE A 283 25.51 18.03 -1.06
C PHE A 283 26.44 19.20 -0.76
N SER A 284 26.04 20.02 0.20
CA SER A 284 26.89 21.02 0.84
C SER A 284 26.80 20.89 2.35
N ILE A 285 27.92 21.07 3.02
CA ILE A 285 28.00 21.09 4.49
C ILE A 285 28.11 22.56 4.91
N ASN A 286 27.10 23.02 5.65
CA ASN A 286 27.01 24.38 6.18
C ASN A 286 26.90 24.30 7.70
N ASP A 287 28.03 24.46 8.41
CA ASP A 287 28.16 24.32 9.86
C ASP A 287 27.52 23.02 10.40
N GLU A 288 26.36 23.12 11.06
CA GLU A 288 25.62 21.99 11.65
C GLU A 288 24.59 21.35 10.69
N LYS A 289 24.55 21.78 9.42
CA LYS A 289 23.57 21.31 8.44
C LYS A 289 24.24 20.65 7.23
N ILE A 290 23.63 19.57 6.78
CA ILE A 290 23.96 18.93 5.51
C ILE A 290 22.76 19.18 4.58
N ASP A 291 22.96 20.02 3.58
CA ASP A 291 21.97 20.27 2.53
C ASP A 291 22.20 19.26 1.42
N MET A 292 21.16 18.49 1.08
CA MET A 292 21.21 17.45 0.05
C MET A 292 20.30 17.84 -1.11
N GLU A 293 20.86 17.88 -2.32
CA GLU A 293 20.15 18.21 -3.55
C GLU A 293 20.02 16.96 -4.44
N PHE A 294 18.80 16.71 -4.91
CA PHE A 294 18.47 15.60 -5.80
C PHE A 294 17.85 16.15 -7.08
N LYS A 295 18.59 16.12 -8.17
CA LYS A 295 18.05 16.44 -9.50
C LYS A 295 17.74 15.15 -10.21
N TYR A 296 16.60 15.09 -10.89
CA TYR A 296 16.32 13.99 -11.78
C TYR A 296 15.74 14.47 -13.10
N SER A 297 16.12 13.79 -14.18
CA SER A 297 15.49 13.92 -15.49
C SER A 297 14.68 12.66 -15.76
N GLN A 298 13.56 12.77 -16.46
CA GLN A 298 12.70 11.63 -16.76
C GLN A 298 12.04 11.82 -18.14
N LYS A 299 11.91 10.73 -18.89
CA LYS A 299 11.07 10.66 -20.08
C LYS A 299 9.65 10.39 -19.65
N THR A 300 8.76 11.37 -19.82
CA THR A 300 7.35 11.20 -19.47
C THR A 300 6.52 10.79 -20.68
N ILE A 301 5.34 10.21 -20.42
CA ILE A 301 4.27 10.13 -21.43
C ILE A 301 3.94 11.53 -21.95
N SER A 302 3.34 11.65 -23.15
CA SER A 302 3.07 12.97 -23.74
C SER A 302 2.12 13.78 -22.84
N ASP A 303 2.21 15.12 -22.91
CA ASP A 303 1.34 15.98 -22.11
C ASP A 303 -0.14 15.78 -22.44
N GLU A 304 -0.46 15.44 -23.69
CA GLU A 304 -1.81 15.03 -24.11
C GLU A 304 -2.26 13.76 -23.37
N GLN A 305 -1.42 12.72 -23.30
CA GLN A 305 -1.73 11.51 -22.55
C GLN A 305 -1.88 11.78 -21.05
N LYS A 306 -1.05 12.65 -20.47
CA LYS A 306 -1.20 13.05 -19.05
C LYS A 306 -2.56 13.72 -18.80
N LEU A 307 -2.99 14.58 -19.71
CA LEU A 307 -4.29 15.26 -19.62
C LEU A 307 -5.45 14.28 -19.75
N ASP A 308 -5.40 13.34 -20.69
CA ASP A 308 -6.45 12.33 -20.85
C ASP A 308 -6.58 11.46 -19.60
N LEU A 309 -5.45 11.01 -19.03
CA LEU A 309 -5.42 10.26 -17.77
C LEU A 309 -5.98 11.08 -16.59
N LEU A 310 -5.61 12.36 -16.52
CA LEU A 310 -6.11 13.28 -15.49
C LEU A 310 -7.63 13.45 -15.61
N PHE A 311 -8.17 13.71 -16.79
CA PHE A 311 -9.60 13.89 -16.99
C PHE A 311 -10.40 12.63 -16.69
N PHE A 312 -9.88 11.46 -17.06
CA PHE A 312 -10.51 10.20 -16.70
C PHE A 312 -10.56 10.00 -15.17
N ALA A 313 -9.45 10.27 -14.48
CA ALA A 313 -9.39 10.17 -13.02
C ALA A 313 -10.35 11.18 -12.34
N ILE A 314 -10.45 12.41 -12.85
CA ILE A 314 -11.42 13.40 -12.40
C ILE A 314 -12.86 12.89 -12.59
N ALA A 315 -13.17 12.29 -13.74
CA ALA A 315 -14.49 11.73 -14.00
C ALA A 315 -14.86 10.62 -13.01
N ARG A 316 -13.92 9.70 -12.74
CA ARG A 316 -14.11 8.65 -11.72
C ARG A 316 -14.38 9.23 -10.34
N ALA A 317 -13.56 10.18 -9.90
CA ALA A 317 -13.73 10.83 -8.60
C ALA A 317 -15.03 11.65 -8.52
N TYR A 318 -15.40 12.35 -9.59
CA TYR A 318 -16.67 13.09 -9.71
C TYR A 318 -17.87 12.15 -9.60
N TYR A 319 -17.86 11.03 -10.32
CA TYR A 319 -18.91 10.01 -10.26
C TYR A 319 -19.02 9.41 -8.85
N ALA A 320 -17.89 9.05 -8.23
CA ALA A 320 -17.87 8.55 -6.86
C ALA A 320 -18.47 9.57 -5.88
N LYS A 321 -18.09 10.85 -6.00
CA LYS A 321 -18.65 11.96 -5.20
C LYS A 321 -20.16 12.08 -5.38
N LYS A 322 -20.68 12.06 -6.62
CA LYS A 322 -22.12 12.16 -6.92
C LYS A 322 -22.91 10.96 -6.39
N ASN A 323 -22.30 9.78 -6.34
CA ASN A 323 -22.92 8.55 -5.82
C ASN A 323 -22.69 8.34 -4.32
N ASN A 324 -22.11 9.32 -3.61
CA ASN A 324 -21.81 9.23 -2.18
C ASN A 324 -20.89 8.05 -1.80
N LEU A 325 -19.99 7.66 -2.69
CA LEU A 325 -18.95 6.66 -2.44
C LEU A 325 -17.75 7.33 -1.78
N ASN A 326 -16.96 6.58 -1.00
CA ASN A 326 -15.63 7.06 -0.62
C ASN A 326 -14.69 6.84 -1.79
N TYR A 327 -13.76 7.76 -2.00
CA TYR A 327 -12.80 7.69 -3.10
C TYR A 327 -11.46 8.28 -2.70
N VAL A 328 -10.42 7.88 -3.42
CA VAL A 328 -9.08 8.46 -3.27
C VAL A 328 -8.65 9.18 -4.55
N THR A 329 -7.90 10.25 -4.39
CA THR A 329 -7.37 11.03 -5.51
C THR A 329 -5.90 11.35 -5.31
N THR A 330 -5.16 11.53 -6.41
CA THR A 330 -3.87 12.24 -6.38
C THR A 330 -4.09 13.75 -6.31
N ASN A 331 -3.03 14.51 -6.06
CA ASN A 331 -3.11 15.96 -5.88
C ASN A 331 -3.77 16.70 -7.06
N GLY A 332 -3.36 16.41 -8.30
CA GLY A 332 -3.90 17.07 -9.49
C GLY A 332 -5.40 16.82 -9.68
N VAL A 333 -5.87 15.60 -9.40
CA VAL A 333 -7.30 15.25 -9.47
C VAL A 333 -8.09 16.00 -8.37
N LEU A 334 -7.55 16.06 -7.15
CA LEU A 334 -8.19 16.79 -6.06
C LEU A 334 -8.27 18.30 -6.35
N TYR A 335 -7.15 18.89 -6.79
CA TYR A 335 -7.07 20.29 -7.18
C TYR A 335 -8.16 20.63 -8.20
N TYR A 336 -8.29 19.82 -9.25
CA TYR A 336 -9.27 20.07 -10.28
C TYR A 336 -10.71 20.03 -9.74
N LEU A 337 -11.03 19.07 -8.87
CA LEU A 337 -12.35 18.95 -8.27
C LEU A 337 -12.69 20.08 -7.30
N ASP A 338 -11.71 20.58 -6.55
CA ASP A 338 -11.90 21.67 -5.60
C ASP A 338 -12.04 23.02 -6.31
N VAL A 339 -11.27 23.25 -7.38
CA VAL A 339 -11.29 24.52 -8.12
C VAL A 339 -12.40 24.58 -9.16
N PHE A 340 -12.61 23.50 -9.92
CA PHE A 340 -13.50 23.50 -11.10
C PHE A 340 -14.68 22.52 -11.02
N GLY A 341 -14.75 21.69 -9.97
CA GLY A 341 -15.66 20.54 -9.96
C GLY A 341 -17.15 20.88 -10.00
N ASP A 342 -17.57 22.05 -9.52
CA ASP A 342 -18.96 22.51 -9.57
C ASP A 342 -19.38 23.05 -10.94
N ALA A 343 -18.42 23.46 -11.78
CA ALA A 343 -18.66 23.91 -13.13
C ALA A 343 -18.78 22.77 -14.15
N ILE A 344 -18.44 21.54 -13.76
CA ILE A 344 -18.57 20.35 -14.63
C ILE A 344 -20.06 20.03 -14.81
N ILE A 345 -20.54 20.18 -16.05
CA ILE A 345 -21.93 19.91 -16.46
C ILE A 345 -22.08 18.66 -17.30
N GLY A 346 -20.98 18.08 -17.78
CA GLY A 346 -21.00 16.87 -18.59
C GLY A 346 -19.61 16.38 -18.95
N TRP A 347 -19.57 15.35 -19.79
CA TRP A 347 -18.37 14.72 -20.31
C TRP A 347 -18.55 14.47 -21.79
N GLU A 348 -17.50 14.67 -22.57
CA GLU A 348 -17.49 14.38 -24.01
C GLU A 348 -16.28 13.53 -24.40
N ASN A 349 -16.45 12.75 -25.46
CA ASN A 349 -15.33 12.10 -26.13
C ASN A 349 -14.78 13.08 -27.17
N PRO A 350 -13.45 13.29 -27.23
CA PRO A 350 -12.85 14.09 -28.29
C PRO A 350 -13.24 13.56 -29.68
N GLU A 351 -13.42 14.46 -30.65
CA GLU A 351 -13.77 14.06 -32.02
C GLU A 351 -12.72 13.09 -32.60
N GLY A 352 -13.20 11.97 -33.14
CA GLY A 352 -12.34 10.94 -33.74
C GLY A 352 -11.80 9.90 -32.75
N GLU A 353 -12.03 10.05 -31.44
CA GLU A 353 -11.58 9.07 -30.44
C GLU A 353 -12.62 7.97 -30.19
N THR A 354 -12.19 6.71 -30.32
CA THR A 354 -13.02 5.52 -30.08
C THR A 354 -12.84 4.93 -28.69
N GLU A 355 -11.81 5.35 -27.97
CA GLU A 355 -11.48 4.82 -26.66
C GLU A 355 -12.36 5.47 -25.59
N SER A 356 -13.19 4.66 -24.91
CA SER A 356 -14.18 5.13 -23.93
C SER A 356 -13.59 5.83 -22.71
N TRP A 357 -12.28 5.70 -22.48
CA TRP A 357 -11.58 6.32 -21.37
C TRP A 357 -11.03 7.72 -21.71
N LYS A 358 -10.90 8.06 -23.00
CA LYS A 358 -10.53 9.41 -23.44
C LYS A 358 -11.75 10.31 -23.38
N ILE A 359 -11.87 11.05 -22.29
CA ILE A 359 -12.99 11.93 -22.02
C ILE A 359 -12.49 13.30 -21.57
N ARG A 360 -13.25 14.34 -21.88
CA ARG A 360 -12.99 15.71 -21.46
C ARG A 360 -14.19 16.26 -20.68
N PRO A 361 -13.96 17.06 -19.64
CA PRO A 361 -15.03 17.70 -18.90
C PRO A 361 -15.65 18.82 -19.74
N ILE A 362 -16.98 18.82 -19.85
CA ILE A 362 -17.74 19.97 -20.34
C ILE A 362 -17.97 20.90 -19.15
N GLN A 363 -17.48 22.13 -19.24
CA GLN A 363 -17.48 23.08 -18.13
C GLN A 363 -18.22 24.37 -18.46
N GLN A 364 -18.97 24.88 -17.48
CA GLN A 364 -19.41 26.26 -17.50
C GLN A 364 -18.23 27.20 -17.26
N ARG A 365 -18.33 28.42 -17.81
CA ARG A 365 -17.32 29.45 -17.57
C ARG A 365 -17.34 29.87 -16.11
N ILE A 366 -16.20 29.76 -15.44
CA ILE A 366 -15.97 30.29 -14.09
C ILE A 366 -15.27 31.65 -14.22
N ASP A 367 -15.63 32.59 -13.35
CA ASP A 367 -14.91 33.86 -13.23
C ASP A 367 -13.43 33.60 -12.86
N PRO A 368 -12.46 34.19 -13.57
CA PRO A 368 -11.04 34.07 -13.22
C PRO A 368 -10.71 34.44 -11.76
N GLN A 369 -11.42 35.40 -11.17
CA GLN A 369 -11.22 35.79 -9.77
C GLN A 369 -11.65 34.68 -8.81
N ILE A 370 -12.74 33.98 -9.12
CA ILE A 370 -13.20 32.82 -8.34
C ILE A 370 -12.19 31.66 -8.45
N ILE A 371 -11.64 31.43 -9.66
CA ILE A 371 -10.58 30.43 -9.85
C ILE A 371 -9.38 30.77 -8.96
N PHE A 372 -8.91 32.02 -8.99
CA PHE A 372 -7.79 32.49 -8.19
C PHE A 372 -8.02 32.29 -6.68
N GLU A 373 -9.20 32.67 -6.19
CA GLU A 373 -9.57 32.50 -4.78
C GLU A 373 -9.59 31.03 -4.37
N ARG A 374 -10.19 30.14 -5.18
CA ARG A 374 -10.23 28.70 -4.91
C ARG A 374 -8.86 28.05 -4.95
N THR A 375 -7.99 28.47 -5.88
CA THR A 375 -6.60 28.01 -5.94
C THR A 375 -5.87 28.38 -4.65
N LYS A 376 -6.00 29.63 -4.18
CA LYS A 376 -5.39 30.07 -2.93
C LYS A 376 -5.92 29.29 -1.72
N GLU A 377 -7.24 29.10 -1.63
CA GLU A 377 -7.85 28.28 -0.56
C GLU A 377 -7.33 26.83 -0.57
N PHE A 378 -7.15 26.25 -1.76
CA PHE A 378 -6.59 24.92 -1.92
C PHE A 378 -5.14 24.84 -1.41
N GLU A 379 -4.29 25.78 -1.82
CA GLU A 379 -2.89 25.87 -1.40
C GLU A 379 -2.77 26.06 0.11
N GLU A 380 -3.56 26.97 0.70
CA GLU A 380 -3.60 27.21 2.15
C GLU A 380 -4.07 25.98 2.93
N ARG A 381 -5.10 25.29 2.43
CA ARG A 381 -5.65 24.08 3.09
C ARG A 381 -4.65 22.94 3.10
N TRP A 382 -4.00 22.69 1.96
CA TRP A 382 -3.18 21.50 1.77
C TRP A 382 -1.71 21.73 2.09
N LYS A 383 -1.30 23.00 2.33
CA LYS A 383 0.07 23.41 2.64
C LYS A 383 1.04 22.64 1.77
N LEU A 384 0.86 22.76 0.46
CA LEU A 384 1.83 22.21 -0.47
C LEU A 384 3.15 22.86 -0.10
N ASP A 385 4.07 22.09 0.50
CA ASP A 385 5.43 22.56 0.72
C ASP A 385 5.93 23.05 -0.64
N GLU A 386 6.39 24.31 -0.69
CA GLU A 386 6.91 24.96 -1.90
C GLU A 386 8.07 24.16 -2.54
N ASP A 387 8.62 23.16 -1.83
CA ASP A 387 9.72 22.29 -2.26
C ASP A 387 9.32 21.03 -3.06
N VAL A 388 8.03 20.81 -3.36
CA VAL A 388 7.66 19.72 -4.27
C VAL A 388 6.65 20.17 -5.32
N SER A 389 7.17 20.86 -6.34
CA SER A 389 6.47 21.11 -7.60
C SER A 389 6.15 19.78 -8.30
N TYR A 390 4.98 19.22 -8.01
CA TYR A 390 4.45 18.02 -8.67
C TYR A 390 3.76 18.30 -10.02
N LEU A 391 3.89 19.52 -10.54
CA LEU A 391 3.37 19.92 -11.85
C LEU A 391 4.44 20.74 -12.58
N SER A 392 5.45 20.04 -13.07
CA SER A 392 6.26 20.41 -14.24
C SER A 392 6.65 19.13 -14.97
#